data_AF-A0A848Z4A4-F1
#
_entry.id   AF-A0A848Z4A4-F1
#
_cell.length_a   1.000
_cell.length_b   1.000
_cell.length_c   1.000
_cell.angle_alpha   90.00
_cell.angle_beta   90.00
_cell.angle_gamma   90.00
#
_symmetry.space_group_name_H-M   'P 1'
#
loop_
_entity.id
_entity.type
_entity.pdbx_description
1 polymer ?
#
loop_
_entity_poly.entity_id
_entity_poly.type
_entity_poly.pdbx_seq_one_letter_code
_entity_poly.pdbx_strand_id
1 'polypeptide(L)'
;MHFGVAGSPMPAMEDAKPGAASLEKQIRDLLRDLCVDWGFCIPPADIERIAGRAQLEAYAFAAEVVRAEGMTPEHEKKWTRRIAERFRDRFGDRVSAEAD
;
A
#
# COMPACT_ATOMS: atom_id res chain seq x y z
N MET A 1 -40.35 -1.40 -24.82
CA MET A 1 -39.17 -0.54 -24.54
C MET A 1 -38.72 -0.91 -23.12
N HIS A 2 -37.93 -1.96 -22.99
CA HIS A 2 -36.47 -2.02 -22.91
C HIS A 2 -35.96 -1.89 -21.44
N PHE A 3 -35.61 -3.07 -20.91
CA PHE A 3 -34.56 -3.43 -19.95
C PHE A 3 -34.57 -2.89 -18.52
N GLY A 4 -34.79 -3.83 -17.59
CA GLY A 4 -34.33 -3.70 -16.21
C GLY A 4 -32.80 -3.73 -16.14
N VAL A 5 -32.26 -3.06 -15.12
CA VAL A 5 -30.92 -3.34 -14.62
C VAL A 5 -31.10 -3.91 -13.22
N ALA A 6 -30.94 -5.23 -13.13
CA ALA A 6 -30.66 -5.89 -11.87
C ALA A 6 -29.39 -5.23 -11.31
N GLY A 7 -29.50 -4.64 -10.12
CA GLY A 7 -28.32 -4.32 -9.33
C GLY A 7 -27.62 -5.63 -9.01
N SER A 8 -26.64 -5.99 -9.83
CA SER A 8 -25.76 -7.12 -9.55
C SER A 8 -25.10 -6.85 -8.20
N PRO A 9 -25.23 -7.76 -7.21
CA PRO A 9 -24.40 -7.68 -6.02
C PRO A 9 -22.94 -7.77 -6.46
N MET A 10 -22.13 -6.82 -6.01
CA MET A 10 -20.69 -6.90 -6.19
C MET A 10 -20.20 -8.18 -5.50
N PRO A 11 -19.42 -9.04 -6.17
CA PRO A 11 -18.87 -10.21 -5.52
C PRO A 11 -17.90 -9.75 -4.43
N ALA A 12 -18.07 -10.29 -3.22
CA ALA A 12 -17.06 -10.26 -2.18
C ALA A 12 -15.79 -10.90 -2.76
N MET A 13 -14.74 -10.10 -2.95
CA MET A 13 -13.41 -10.61 -3.30
C MET A 13 -12.79 -11.25 -2.07
N GLU A 14 -13.24 -12.46 -1.76
CA GLU A 14 -12.59 -13.36 -0.81
C GLU A 14 -11.35 -13.97 -1.51
N ASP A 15 -10.17 -13.68 -0.95
CA ASP A 15 -8.90 -14.42 -1.10
C ASP A 15 -8.04 -14.30 -2.38
N ALA A 16 -7.95 -13.11 -3.00
CA ALA A 16 -6.88 -12.84 -3.97
C ALA A 16 -5.58 -12.38 -3.25
N LYS A 17 -4.85 -13.31 -2.62
CA LYS A 17 -3.52 -13.02 -2.07
C LYS A 17 -2.55 -12.76 -3.23
N PRO A 18 -1.94 -11.57 -3.34
CA PRO A 18 -1.15 -11.24 -4.51
C PRO A 18 0.18 -11.99 -4.52
N GLY A 19 0.50 -12.66 -5.63
CA GLY A 19 1.83 -13.20 -5.88
C GLY A 19 2.90 -12.09 -5.88
N ALA A 20 4.17 -12.45 -5.71
CA ALA A 20 5.26 -11.49 -5.46
C ALA A 20 5.34 -10.29 -6.41
N ALA A 21 5.27 -10.53 -7.73
CA ALA A 21 5.27 -9.46 -8.74
C ALA A 21 4.01 -8.57 -8.68
N SER A 22 2.89 -9.13 -8.23
CA SER A 22 1.65 -8.39 -8.02
C SER A 22 1.74 -7.52 -6.75
N LEU A 23 2.37 -8.01 -5.68
CA LEU A 23 2.55 -7.23 -4.46
C LEU A 23 3.48 -6.04 -4.70
N GLU A 24 4.64 -6.25 -5.32
CA GLU A 24 5.59 -5.17 -5.61
C GLU A 24 4.91 -4.04 -6.40
N LYS A 25 4.17 -4.38 -7.46
CA LYS A 25 3.40 -3.40 -8.24
C LYS A 25 2.40 -2.65 -7.38
N GLN A 26 1.65 -3.34 -6.53
CA GLN A 26 0.65 -2.70 -5.67
C GLN A 26 1.28 -1.76 -4.62
N ILE A 27 2.46 -2.09 -4.11
CA ILE A 27 3.21 -1.21 -3.22
C ILE A 27 3.73 0.02 -3.97
N ARG A 28 4.27 -0.15 -5.19
CA ARG A 28 4.65 1.00 -6.04
C ARG A 28 3.45 1.89 -6.36
N ASP A 29 2.30 1.30 -6.63
CA ASP A 29 1.04 2.04 -6.84
C ASP A 29 0.67 2.84 -5.58
N LEU A 30 0.70 2.22 -4.39
CA LEU A 30 0.46 2.93 -3.13
C LEU A 30 1.46 4.08 -2.89
N LEU A 31 2.76 3.87 -3.09
CA LEU A 31 3.77 4.92 -2.89
C LEU A 31 3.56 6.12 -3.82
N ARG A 32 3.15 5.87 -5.06
CA ARG A 32 2.75 6.94 -5.99
C ARG A 32 1.50 7.68 -5.52
N ASP A 33 0.50 6.96 -5.03
CA ASP A 33 -0.71 7.58 -4.46
C ASP A 33 -0.34 8.50 -3.29
N LEU A 34 0.58 8.08 -2.42
CA LEU A 34 1.08 8.92 -1.31
C LEU A 34 1.82 10.19 -1.79
N CYS A 35 2.59 10.10 -2.88
CA CYS A 35 3.24 11.27 -3.49
C CYS A 35 2.20 12.25 -4.07
N VAL A 36 1.19 11.75 -4.79
CA VAL A 36 0.17 12.60 -5.42
C VAL A 36 -0.79 13.20 -4.40
N ASP A 37 -1.30 12.39 -3.46
CA ASP A 37 -2.31 12.83 -2.51
C ASP A 37 -1.72 13.68 -1.39
N TRP A 38 -0.53 13.30 -0.88
CA TRP A 38 0.04 13.85 0.35
C TRP A 38 1.44 14.45 0.20
N GLY A 39 2.05 14.39 -0.99
CA GLY A 39 3.37 14.97 -1.25
C GLY A 39 4.55 14.12 -0.78
N PHE A 40 4.33 12.85 -0.38
CA PHE A 40 5.40 11.91 -0.02
C PHE A 40 6.06 11.31 -1.26
N CYS A 41 6.95 12.07 -1.90
CA CYS A 41 7.59 11.69 -3.14
C CYS A 41 8.92 10.99 -2.90
N ILE A 42 8.80 9.70 -2.59
CA ILE A 42 9.91 8.82 -2.25
C ILE A 42 10.90 8.67 -3.41
N PRO A 43 12.22 8.74 -3.16
CA PRO A 43 13.23 8.52 -4.18
C PRO A 43 13.11 7.14 -4.85
N PRO A 44 13.42 7.00 -6.15
CA PRO A 44 13.25 5.75 -6.88
C PRO A 44 14.01 4.57 -6.26
N ALA A 45 15.22 4.79 -5.71
CA ALA A 45 15.98 3.74 -5.04
C ALA A 45 15.26 3.21 -3.78
N ASP A 46 14.57 4.07 -3.04
CA ASP A 46 13.80 3.68 -1.86
C ASP A 46 12.47 3.02 -2.24
N ILE A 47 11.84 3.45 -3.34
CA ILE A 47 10.66 2.78 -3.90
C ILE A 47 11.00 1.31 -4.20
N GLU A 48 12.08 1.05 -4.93
CA GLU A 48 12.52 -0.31 -5.27
C GLU A 48 12.82 -1.13 -4.01
N ARG A 49 13.50 -0.53 -3.04
CA ARG A 49 13.85 -1.18 -1.77
C ARG A 49 12.62 -1.52 -0.91
N ILE A 50 11.60 -0.66 -0.89
CA ILE A 50 10.39 -0.86 -0.08
C ILE A 50 9.45 -1.83 -0.80
N ALA A 51 9.24 -1.65 -2.11
CA ALA A 51 8.32 -2.48 -2.91
C ALA A 51 8.85 -3.90 -3.13
N GLY A 52 10.17 -4.10 -3.22
CA GLY A 52 10.79 -5.41 -3.38
C GLY A 52 10.80 -6.27 -2.12
N ARG A 53 10.21 -5.81 -1.01
CA ARG A 53 10.13 -6.61 0.22
C ARG A 53 9.09 -7.71 0.08
N ALA A 54 9.50 -8.94 0.39
CA ALA A 54 8.61 -10.08 0.42
C ALA A 54 7.53 -10.00 1.51
N GLN A 55 7.74 -9.20 2.55
CA GLN A 55 6.75 -9.00 3.61
C GLN A 55 6.79 -7.56 4.11
N LEU A 56 5.60 -7.00 4.29
CA LEU A 56 5.40 -5.64 4.79
C LEU A 56 4.32 -5.65 5.88
N GLU A 57 4.59 -4.91 6.94
CA GLU A 57 3.62 -4.59 7.98
C GLU A 57 3.27 -3.11 7.92
N ALA A 58 2.02 -2.77 8.22
CA ALA A 58 1.50 -1.42 8.07
C ALA A 58 2.37 -0.36 8.76
N TYR A 59 2.73 -0.57 10.03
CA TYR A 59 3.51 0.41 10.79
C TYR A 59 4.97 0.47 10.34
N ALA A 60 5.59 -0.69 10.07
CA ALA A 60 6.96 -0.74 9.58
C ALA A 60 7.10 -0.10 8.19
N PHE A 61 6.15 -0.37 7.30
CA PHE A 61 6.03 0.29 5.99
C PHE A 61 5.93 1.80 6.16
N ALA A 62 5.02 2.27 7.01
CA ALA A 62 4.82 3.71 7.21
C ALA A 62 6.07 4.41 7.75
N ALA A 63 6.78 3.80 8.70
CA ALA A 63 8.02 4.36 9.23
C ALA A 63 9.11 4.45 8.14
N GLU A 64 9.20 3.46 7.26
CA GLU A 64 10.15 3.44 6.15
C GLU A 64 9.82 4.50 5.09
N VAL A 65 8.53 4.72 4.79
CA VAL A 65 8.09 5.79 3.88
C VAL A 65 8.45 7.16 4.44
N VAL A 66 8.13 7.42 5.71
CA VAL A 66 8.47 8.68 6.38
C VAL A 66 9.99 8.90 6.38
N ARG A 67 10.76 7.85 6.65
CA ARG A 67 12.22 7.92 6.62
C ARG A 67 12.78 8.17 5.22
N ALA A 68 12.22 7.52 4.20
CA ALA A 68 12.67 7.66 2.82
C ALA A 68 12.32 9.02 2.21
N GLU A 69 11.29 9.70 2.72
CA GLU A 69 11.00 11.11 2.44
C GLU A 69 12.06 12.07 3.05
N GLY A 70 12.93 11.56 3.94
CA GLY A 70 13.92 12.36 4.66
C GLY A 70 13.45 12.90 6.00
N MET A 71 12.33 12.38 6.53
CA MET A 71 11.78 12.76 7.83
C MET A 71 12.14 11.73 8.93
N THR A 72 11.84 12.05 10.19
CA THR A 72 12.09 11.17 11.34
C THR A 72 10.76 10.60 11.87
N PRO A 73 10.50 9.28 11.78
CA PRO A 73 9.22 8.68 12.13
C PRO A 73 8.84 8.83 13.61
N GLU A 74 9.82 8.94 14.51
CA GLU A 74 9.62 9.18 15.94
C GLU A 74 9.05 10.57 16.23
N HIS A 75 9.34 11.56 15.37
CA HIS A 75 8.81 12.91 15.45
C HIS A 75 7.50 13.03 14.67
N GLU A 76 7.44 12.40 13.49
CA GLU A 76 6.30 12.46 12.57
C GLU A 76 5.24 11.39 12.85
N LYS A 77 4.93 11.13 14.13
CA LYS A 77 4.01 10.05 14.55
C LYS A 77 2.63 10.13 13.89
N LYS A 78 2.16 11.34 13.59
CA LYS A 78 0.87 11.57 12.90
C LYS A 78 0.91 11.06 11.47
N TRP A 79 1.99 11.33 10.74
CA TRP A 79 2.19 10.83 9.38
C TRP A 79 2.39 9.33 9.36
N THR A 80 3.24 8.81 10.26
CA THR A 80 3.44 7.36 10.40
C THR A 80 2.11 6.64 10.63
N ARG A 81 1.24 7.18 11.51
CA ARG A 81 -0.09 6.61 11.73
C ARG A 81 -0.99 6.67 10.48
N ARG A 82 -1.09 7.82 9.82
CA ARG A 82 -1.94 7.99 8.63
C ARG A 82 -1.53 7.09 7.47
N ILE A 83 -0.22 6.98 7.22
CA ILE A 83 0.31 6.10 6.17
C ILE A 83 0.05 4.64 6.53
N ALA A 84 0.18 4.25 7.79
CA ALA A 84 -0.15 2.90 8.24
C ALA A 84 -1.66 2.60 8.10
N GLU A 85 -2.53 3.56 8.40
CA GLU A 85 -3.99 3.43 8.18
C GLU A 85 -4.30 3.23 6.68
N ARG A 86 -3.70 4.04 5.80
CA ARG A 86 -3.86 3.90 4.33
C ARG A 86 -3.38 2.55 3.79
N PHE A 87 -2.29 2.04 4.36
CA PHE A 87 -1.79 0.70 4.05
C PHE A 87 -2.81 -0.37 4.49
N ARG A 88 -3.34 -0.25 5.72
CA ARG A 88 -4.33 -1.20 6.27
C ARG A 88 -5.61 -1.25 5.46
N ASP A 89 -6.11 -0.11 5.00
CA ASP A 89 -7.31 -0.04 4.17
C ASP A 89 -7.17 -0.86 2.88
N ARG A 90 -5.94 -1.03 2.37
CA ARG A 90 -5.67 -1.74 1.11
C ARG A 90 -5.20 -3.18 1.29
N PHE A 91 -4.43 -3.45 2.34
CA PHE A 91 -3.70 -4.73 2.50
C PHE A 91 -3.96 -5.42 3.84
N GLY A 92 -4.67 -4.79 4.78
CA GLY A 92 -4.72 -5.21 6.17
C GLY A 92 -3.45 -4.88 6.96
N ASP A 93 -3.28 -5.48 8.14
CA ASP A 93 -2.15 -5.12 9.02
C ASP A 93 -0.78 -5.62 8.51
N ARG A 94 -0.78 -6.68 7.71
CA ARG A 94 0.42 -7.30 7.13
C ARG A 94 0.06 -7.95 5.79
N VAL A 95 0.99 -7.85 4.83
CA VAL A 95 0.92 -8.55 3.55
C VAL A 95 2.26 -9.20 3.24
N SER A 96 2.20 -10.36 2.60
CA SER A 96 3.39 -11.10 2.15
C SER A 96 3.21 -11.50 0.70
N ALA A 97 4.28 -11.33 -0.08
CA ALA A 97 4.47 -11.97 -1.36
C ALA A 97 4.73 -13.45 -1.11
N GLU A 98 3.76 -14.30 -1.42
CA GLU A 98 4.06 -15.72 -1.57
C GLU A 98 4.75 -15.93 -2.92
N ALA A 99 5.87 -16.66 -2.87
CA ALA A 99 6.48 -17.25 -4.03
C ALA A 99 5.68 -18.51 -4.36
N ASP A 100 5.05 -18.51 -5.53
CA ASP A 100 4.45 -19.70 -6.14
C ASP A 100 5.53 -20.80 -6.34
#